data_AF-A0A0A0M5L5-F1
#
_entry.id   AF-A0A0A0M5L5-F1
#
_cell.length_a   1.000
_cell.length_b   1.000
_cell.length_c   1.000
_cell.angle_alpha   90.00
_cell.angle_beta   90.00
_cell.angle_gamma   90.00
#
_symmetry.space_group_name_H-M   'P 1'
#
loop_
_entity.id
_entity.type
_entity.pdbx_description
1 polymer ?
#
loop_
_entity_poly.entity_id
_entity_poly.type
_entity_poly.pdbx_seq_one_letter_code
_entity_poly.pdbx_strand_id
1 'polypeptide(L)'
;HGLALRVRALEAAGRADEAYGMLGALRSQHALPPAELDRLQARWAEQALLQATDANSLADRWEAMPESARRDPAIVAAYARRAADLRWEDAATGSIERALDSGWDESLVDLYGRLPVGRLDERQERTSQWSRAHPDSPALLLARARLARAQGQWAHADEH
;
A
#
# COMPACT_ATOMS: atom_id res chain seq x y z
N HIS A 1 -6.27 0.05 32.69
CA HIS A 1 -5.11 0.99 32.65
C HIS A 1 -3.81 0.38 32.12
N GLY A 2 -3.47 -0.89 32.38
CA GLY A 2 -2.21 -1.50 31.90
C GLY A 2 -2.07 -1.65 30.38
N LEU A 3 -3.15 -2.02 29.66
CA LEU A 3 -3.11 -2.22 28.21
C LEU A 3 -2.91 -0.93 27.41
N ALA A 4 -3.56 0.17 27.81
CA ALA A 4 -3.37 1.46 27.14
C ALA A 4 -1.92 1.98 27.29
N LEU A 5 -1.29 1.76 28.44
CA LEU A 5 0.12 2.07 28.66
C LEU A 5 1.04 1.19 27.81
N ARG A 6 0.74 -0.11 27.73
CA ARG A 6 1.49 -1.05 26.87
C ARG A 6 1.39 -0.68 25.39
N VAL A 7 0.20 -0.28 24.93
CA VAL A 7 -0.02 0.20 23.56
C VAL A 7 0.85 1.42 23.25
N ARG A 8 0.86 2.44 24.12
CA ARG A 8 1.72 3.61 23.95
C ARG A 8 3.20 3.26 23.95
N ALA A 9 3.60 2.29 24.77
CA ALA A 9 4.97 1.78 24.79
C ALA A 9 5.35 1.05 23.49
N LEU A 10 4.44 0.26 22.91
CA LEU A 10 4.65 -0.43 21.63
C LEU A 10 4.75 0.56 20.47
N GLU A 11 3.91 1.61 20.46
CA GLU A 11 4.02 2.71 19.49
C GLU A 11 5.37 3.42 19.60
N ALA A 12 5.80 3.78 20.82
CA ALA A 12 7.09 4.43 21.05
C ALA A 12 8.28 3.53 20.69
N ALA A 13 8.13 2.20 20.79
CA ALA A 13 9.17 1.23 20.47
C ALA A 13 9.21 0.83 18.98
N GLY A 14 8.33 1.37 18.13
CA GLY A 14 8.27 0.99 16.71
C GLY A 14 7.87 -0.46 16.48
N ARG A 15 7.00 -1.01 17.34
CA ARG A 15 6.50 -2.40 17.26
C ARG A 15 5.01 -2.39 16.89
N ALA A 16 4.70 -1.80 15.75
CA ALA A 16 3.32 -1.57 15.33
C ALA A 16 2.57 -2.86 14.96
N ASP A 17 3.30 -3.89 14.51
CA ASP A 17 2.76 -5.22 14.24
C ASP A 17 2.18 -5.90 15.49
N GLU A 18 2.90 -5.82 16.61
CA GLU A 18 2.41 -6.33 17.89
C GLU A 18 1.24 -5.51 18.44
N ALA A 19 1.28 -4.19 18.28
CA ALA A 19 0.16 -3.32 18.65
C ALA A 19 -1.10 -3.68 17.83
N TYR A 20 -0.95 -3.91 16.53
CA TYR A 20 -2.03 -4.32 15.64
C TYR A 20 -2.63 -5.67 16.07
N GLY A 21 -1.79 -6.66 16.41
CA GLY A 21 -2.25 -7.95 16.94
C GLY A 21 -3.05 -7.85 18.25
N MET A 22 -2.87 -6.78 19.03
CA MET A 22 -3.59 -6.56 20.30
C MET A 22 -4.97 -5.89 20.13
N LEU A 23 -5.34 -5.44 18.93
CA LEU A 23 -6.62 -4.74 18.69
C LEU A 23 -7.85 -5.54 19.12
N GLY A 24 -7.85 -6.86 18.91
CA GLY A 24 -8.93 -7.74 19.34
C GLY A 24 -9.15 -7.68 20.86
N ALA A 25 -8.06 -7.78 21.62
CA ALA A 25 -8.11 -7.71 23.08
C ALA A 25 -8.53 -6.31 23.58
N LEU A 26 -8.08 -5.24 22.92
CA LEU A 26 -8.45 -3.85 23.25
C LEU A 26 -9.95 -3.60 23.02
N ARG A 27 -10.50 -4.12 21.92
CA ARG A 27 -11.95 -4.07 21.63
C ARG A 27 -12.75 -4.83 22.69
N SER A 28 -12.38 -6.07 22.99
CA SER A 28 -13.12 -6.88 23.98
C SER A 28 -13.13 -6.26 25.37
N GLN A 29 -12.06 -5.56 25.76
CA GLN A 29 -11.97 -4.93 27.07
C GLN A 29 -12.54 -3.50 27.12
N HIS A 30 -13.10 -3.00 26.02
CA HIS A 30 -13.59 -1.62 25.90
C HIS A 30 -12.55 -0.59 26.41
N ALA A 31 -11.26 -0.87 26.15
CA ALA A 31 -10.16 -0.12 26.73
C ALA A 31 -10.07 1.32 26.21
N LEU A 32 -10.67 1.57 25.03
CA LEU A 32 -10.74 2.86 24.35
C LEU A 32 -12.09 2.98 23.60
N PRO A 33 -12.54 4.21 23.29
CA PRO A 33 -13.71 4.43 22.45
C PRO A 33 -13.56 3.77 21.06
N PRO A 34 -14.64 3.22 20.46
CA PRO A 34 -14.57 2.56 19.15
C PRO A 34 -13.93 3.41 18.05
N ALA A 35 -14.28 4.69 17.96
CA ALA A 35 -13.72 5.59 16.95
C ALA A 35 -12.21 5.84 17.12
N GLU A 36 -11.70 5.76 18.36
CA GLU A 36 -10.26 5.84 18.62
C GLU A 36 -9.56 4.54 18.24
N LEU A 37 -10.17 3.38 18.54
CA LEU A 37 -9.66 2.08 18.13
C LEU A 37 -9.57 1.93 16.61
N ASP A 38 -10.56 2.42 15.87
CA ASP A 38 -10.55 2.33 14.41
C ASP A 38 -9.45 3.22 13.79
N ARG A 39 -9.24 4.42 14.34
CA ARG A 39 -8.11 5.29 13.96
C ARG A 39 -6.76 4.64 14.25
N LEU A 40 -6.61 4.03 15.43
CA LEU A 40 -5.39 3.33 15.82
C LEU A 40 -5.17 2.09 14.94
N GLN A 41 -6.24 1.37 14.58
CA GLN A 41 -6.14 0.22 13.69
C GLN A 41 -5.54 0.59 12.35
N ALA A 42 -6.06 1.63 11.67
CA ALA A 42 -5.54 2.07 10.39
C ALA A 42 -4.06 2.49 10.50
N ARG A 43 -3.75 3.33 11.49
CA ARG A 43 -2.38 3.81 11.75
C ARG A 43 -1.40 2.67 12.03
N TRP A 44 -1.77 1.69 12.85
CA TRP A 44 -0.88 0.56 13.16
C TRP A 44 -0.73 -0.39 11.99
N ALA A 45 -1.76 -0.59 11.17
CA ALA A 45 -1.64 -1.37 9.95
C ALA A 45 -0.58 -0.76 9.02
N GLU A 46 -0.68 0.54 8.73
CA GLU A 46 0.30 1.25 7.89
C GLU A 46 1.71 1.15 8.47
N GLN A 47 1.88 1.45 9.77
CA GLN A 47 3.19 1.41 10.42
C GLN A 47 3.78 -0.01 10.45
N ALA A 48 2.97 -1.04 10.70
CA ALA A 48 3.43 -2.43 10.70
C ALA A 48 3.98 -2.81 9.32
N LEU A 49 3.35 -2.38 8.24
CA LEU A 49 3.84 -2.63 6.88
C LEU A 49 5.15 -1.87 6.63
N LEU A 50 5.19 -0.58 6.93
CA LEU A 50 6.39 0.26 6.71
C LEU A 50 7.61 -0.22 7.52
N GLN A 51 7.39 -0.84 8.69
CA GLN A 51 8.43 -1.39 9.55
C GLN A 51 8.91 -2.79 9.15
N ALA A 52 8.35 -3.42 8.10
CA ALA A 52 8.78 -4.76 7.68
C ALA A 52 10.22 -4.72 7.18
N THR A 53 11.13 -5.53 7.71
CA THR A 53 12.57 -5.44 7.37
C THR A 53 12.92 -6.14 6.06
N ASP A 54 12.08 -7.06 5.61
CA ASP A 54 12.30 -7.93 4.46
C ASP A 54 10.96 -8.34 3.82
N ALA A 55 11.03 -8.95 2.64
CA ALA A 55 9.86 -9.34 1.87
C ALA A 55 8.98 -10.37 2.60
N ASN A 56 9.58 -11.32 3.32
CA ASN A 56 8.83 -12.36 4.02
C ASN A 56 7.99 -11.76 5.15
N SER A 57 8.61 -10.93 6.01
CA SER A 57 7.90 -10.23 7.09
C SER A 57 6.83 -9.29 6.55
N LEU A 58 7.04 -8.66 5.38
CA LEU A 58 6.02 -7.84 4.74
C LEU A 58 4.82 -8.68 4.27
N ALA A 59 5.06 -9.82 3.63
CA ALA A 59 3.99 -10.73 3.20
C ALA A 59 3.21 -11.30 4.38
N ASP A 60 3.89 -11.77 5.42
CA ASP A 60 3.23 -12.31 6.62
C ASP A 60 2.31 -11.26 7.26
N ARG A 61 2.80 -10.02 7.40
CA ARG A 61 2.01 -8.90 7.95
C ARG A 61 0.82 -8.56 7.06
N TRP A 62 1.00 -8.53 5.74
CA TRP A 62 -0.06 -8.25 4.79
C TRP A 62 -1.14 -9.33 4.79
N GLU A 63 -0.77 -10.62 4.76
CA GLU A 63 -1.73 -11.72 4.75
C GLU A 63 -2.48 -11.87 6.08
N ALA A 64 -1.89 -11.45 7.20
CA ALA A 64 -2.56 -11.37 8.50
C ALA A 64 -3.63 -10.26 8.57
N MET A 65 -3.66 -9.32 7.61
CA MET A 65 -4.65 -8.24 7.59
C MET A 65 -6.01 -8.71 7.06
N PRO A 66 -7.11 -8.22 7.64
CA PRO A 66 -8.45 -8.49 7.12
C PRO A 66 -8.60 -7.93 5.71
N GLU A 67 -9.48 -8.53 4.93
CA GLU A 67 -9.75 -8.13 3.54
C GLU A 67 -10.14 -6.64 3.41
N SER A 68 -10.85 -6.09 4.39
CA SER A 68 -11.21 -4.67 4.42
C SER A 68 -9.98 -3.76 4.52
N ALA A 69 -8.99 -4.11 5.34
CA ALA A 69 -7.73 -3.36 5.45
C ALA A 69 -6.89 -3.49 4.17
N ARG A 70 -6.90 -4.68 3.53
CA ARG A 70 -6.20 -4.91 2.26
C ARG A 70 -6.83 -4.21 1.04
N ARG A 71 -8.00 -3.57 1.22
CA ARG A 71 -8.65 -2.71 0.23
C ARG A 71 -8.60 -1.22 0.59
N ASP A 72 -8.15 -0.88 1.78
CA ASP A 72 -8.02 0.51 2.21
C ASP A 72 -6.87 1.20 1.43
N PRO A 73 -7.13 2.32 0.73
CA PRO A 73 -6.10 2.97 -0.08
C PRO A 73 -4.83 3.36 0.68
N ALA A 74 -4.94 3.77 1.94
CA ALA A 74 -3.78 4.18 2.74
C ALA A 74 -2.90 2.96 3.08
N ILE A 75 -3.54 1.85 3.46
CA ILE A 75 -2.85 0.59 3.81
C ILE A 75 -2.21 -0.05 2.56
N VAL A 76 -2.93 -0.06 1.44
CA VAL A 76 -2.40 -0.52 0.14
C VAL A 76 -1.19 0.33 -0.28
N ALA A 77 -1.27 1.65 -0.13
CA ALA A 77 -0.16 2.54 -0.45
C ALA A 77 1.08 2.27 0.42
N ALA A 78 0.88 2.01 1.73
CA ALA A 78 1.96 1.65 2.65
C ALA A 78 2.62 0.32 2.25
N TYR A 79 1.81 -0.70 1.91
CA TYR A 79 2.32 -1.99 1.42
C TYR A 79 3.12 -1.81 0.12
N ALA A 80 2.56 -1.13 -0.87
CA ALA A 80 3.18 -0.97 -2.19
C ALA A 80 4.49 -0.18 -2.12
N ARG A 81 4.54 0.89 -1.31
CA ARG A 81 5.79 1.63 -1.04
C ARG A 81 6.84 0.69 -0.47
N ARG A 82 6.50 -0.05 0.59
CA ARG A 82 7.46 -0.90 1.26
C ARG A 82 7.92 -2.07 0.38
N ALA A 83 7.01 -2.69 -0.35
CA ALA A 83 7.31 -3.75 -1.31
C ALA A 83 8.29 -3.24 -2.38
N ALA A 84 8.10 -2.03 -2.92
CA ALA A 84 9.02 -1.44 -3.87
C ALA A 84 10.41 -1.16 -3.26
N ASP A 85 10.48 -0.63 -2.03
CA ASP A 85 11.75 -0.42 -1.32
C ASP A 85 12.52 -1.74 -1.09
N LEU A 86 11.78 -2.84 -0.92
CA LEU A 86 12.30 -4.19 -0.77
C LEU A 86 12.51 -4.92 -2.12
N ARG A 87 12.43 -4.20 -3.25
CA ARG A 87 12.59 -4.72 -4.62
C ARG A 87 11.58 -5.80 -5.02
N TRP A 88 10.41 -5.76 -4.39
CA TRP A 88 9.28 -6.65 -4.64
C TRP A 88 8.24 -5.96 -5.53
N GLU A 89 8.67 -5.63 -6.74
CA GLU A 89 7.95 -4.73 -7.65
C GLU A 89 6.60 -5.30 -8.11
N ASP A 90 6.53 -6.60 -8.43
CA ASP A 90 5.29 -7.28 -8.83
C ASP A 90 4.24 -7.27 -7.69
N ALA A 91 4.69 -7.44 -6.45
CA ALA A 91 3.82 -7.37 -5.28
C ALA A 91 3.30 -5.93 -5.08
N ALA A 92 4.18 -4.93 -5.24
CA ALA A 92 3.83 -3.53 -5.13
C ALA A 92 2.75 -3.12 -6.14
N THR A 93 2.97 -3.38 -7.43
CA THR A 93 1.99 -3.06 -8.47
C THR A 93 0.72 -3.88 -8.34
N GLY A 94 0.83 -5.19 -8.15
CA GLY A 94 -0.32 -6.08 -8.07
C GLY A 94 -1.27 -5.74 -6.92
N SER A 95 -0.74 -5.25 -5.78
CA SER A 95 -1.57 -4.78 -4.67
C SER A 95 -2.40 -3.54 -5.03
N ILE A 96 -1.81 -2.58 -5.75
CA ILE A 96 -2.50 -1.37 -6.20
C ILE A 96 -3.56 -1.72 -7.25
N GLU A 97 -3.21 -2.54 -8.25
CA GLU A 97 -4.14 -2.95 -9.29
C GLU A 97 -5.39 -3.62 -8.71
N ARG A 98 -5.20 -4.55 -7.77
CA ARG A 98 -6.31 -5.25 -7.11
C ARG A 98 -7.19 -4.31 -6.29
N ALA A 99 -6.60 -3.32 -5.64
CA ALA A 99 -7.34 -2.31 -4.88
C ALA A 99 -8.17 -1.42 -5.84
N LEU A 100 -7.58 -0.96 -6.94
CA LEU A 100 -8.25 -0.16 -7.96
C LEU A 100 -9.38 -0.91 -8.67
N ASP A 101 -9.23 -2.22 -8.87
CA ASP A 101 -10.29 -3.08 -9.40
C ASP A 101 -11.51 -3.14 -8.46
N SER A 102 -11.30 -2.93 -7.15
CA SER A 102 -12.38 -2.91 -6.13
C SER A 102 -12.93 -1.51 -5.87
N GLY A 103 -12.14 -0.47 -6.07
CA GLY A 103 -12.51 0.91 -5.83
C GLY A 103 -11.47 1.88 -6.39
N TRP A 104 -11.91 2.76 -7.28
CA TRP A 104 -11.03 3.76 -7.88
C TRP A 104 -10.55 4.77 -6.83
N ASP A 105 -9.24 4.98 -6.78
CA ASP A 105 -8.59 5.94 -5.90
C ASP A 105 -7.45 6.66 -6.63
N GLU A 106 -7.57 7.98 -6.76
CA GLU A 106 -6.59 8.80 -7.51
C GLU A 106 -5.18 8.75 -6.88
N SER A 107 -5.08 8.60 -5.55
CA SER A 107 -3.79 8.56 -4.86
C SER A 107 -3.04 7.26 -5.14
N LEU A 108 -3.77 6.14 -5.25
CA LEU A 108 -3.21 4.86 -5.66
C LEU A 108 -2.74 4.88 -7.12
N VAL A 109 -3.48 5.53 -8.01
CA VAL A 109 -3.06 5.68 -9.41
C VAL A 109 -1.80 6.55 -9.53
N ASP A 110 -1.72 7.67 -8.80
CA ASP A 110 -0.51 8.49 -8.79
C ASP A 110 0.69 7.72 -8.24
N LEU A 111 0.49 6.92 -7.19
CA LEU A 111 1.50 6.02 -6.64
C LEU A 111 1.96 5.00 -7.67
N TYR A 112 1.03 4.32 -8.35
CA TYR A 112 1.32 3.32 -9.37
C TYR A 112 2.26 3.87 -10.46
N GLY A 113 1.98 5.08 -10.94
CA GLY A 113 2.80 5.76 -11.95
C GLY A 113 4.19 6.19 -11.48
N ARG A 114 4.47 6.18 -10.16
CA ARG A 114 5.77 6.54 -9.57
C ARG A 114 6.60 5.34 -9.15
N LEU A 115 5.99 4.15 -9.02
CA LEU A 115 6.73 2.94 -8.66
C LEU A 115 7.80 2.61 -9.71
N PRO A 116 8.95 2.03 -9.32
CA PRO A 116 9.97 1.57 -10.25
C PRO A 116 9.35 0.80 -11.42
N VAL A 117 9.75 1.13 -12.64
CA VAL A 117 9.10 0.64 -13.85
C VAL A 117 9.67 -0.73 -14.22
N GLY A 118 8.91 -1.77 -13.89
CA GLY A 118 9.05 -3.13 -14.41
C GLY A 118 7.84 -3.52 -15.24
N ARG A 119 8.00 -4.46 -16.18
CA ARG A 119 6.93 -5.00 -17.05
C ARG A 119 6.12 -3.90 -17.74
N LEU A 120 6.83 -2.99 -18.40
CA LEU A 120 6.29 -1.74 -18.94
C LEU A 120 5.08 -1.97 -19.85
N ASP A 121 5.12 -2.96 -20.73
CA ASP A 121 4.02 -3.28 -21.65
C ASP A 121 2.73 -3.64 -20.90
N GLU A 122 2.83 -4.43 -19.83
CA GLU A 122 1.69 -4.79 -19.00
C GLU A 122 1.08 -3.57 -18.30
N ARG A 123 1.93 -2.66 -17.81
CA ARG A 123 1.46 -1.40 -17.19
C ARG A 123 0.77 -0.49 -18.20
N GLN A 124 1.22 -0.49 -19.45
CA GLN A 124 0.56 0.28 -20.51
C GLN A 124 -0.81 -0.27 -20.83
N GLU A 125 -0.95 -1.59 -20.93
CA GLU A 125 -2.25 -2.23 -21.14
C GLU A 125 -3.20 -1.93 -19.96
N ARG A 126 -2.71 -2.06 -18.72
CA ARG A 126 -3.50 -1.75 -17.51
C ARG A 126 -3.97 -0.30 -17.47
N THR A 127 -3.07 0.65 -17.67
CA THR A 127 -3.44 2.08 -17.69
C THR A 127 -4.35 2.44 -18.86
N SER A 128 -4.22 1.76 -20.00
CA SER A 128 -5.14 1.91 -21.14
C SER A 128 -6.54 1.35 -20.84
N GLN A 129 -6.62 0.23 -20.11
CA GLN A 129 -7.88 -0.32 -19.61
C GLN A 129 -8.57 0.65 -18.65
N TRP A 130 -7.84 1.18 -17.66
CA TRP A 130 -8.38 2.16 -16.71
C TRP A 130 -8.85 3.44 -17.41
N SER A 131 -8.19 3.87 -18.48
CA SER A 131 -8.56 5.08 -19.21
C SER A 131 -9.93 4.99 -19.89
N ARG A 132 -10.42 3.77 -20.17
CA ARG A 132 -11.78 3.58 -20.71
C ARG A 132 -12.85 3.85 -19.66
N ALA A 133 -12.58 3.56 -18.40
CA ALA A 133 -13.50 3.78 -17.28
C ALA A 133 -13.33 5.16 -16.63
N HIS A 134 -12.10 5.70 -16.64
CA HIS A 134 -11.73 6.95 -15.98
C HIS A 134 -10.97 7.89 -16.94
N PRO A 135 -11.61 8.35 -18.04
CA PRO A 135 -10.94 9.13 -19.08
C PRO A 135 -10.41 10.48 -18.60
N ASP A 136 -11.08 11.11 -17.63
CA ASP A 136 -10.73 12.44 -17.11
C ASP A 136 -9.87 12.38 -15.84
N SER A 137 -9.37 11.21 -15.45
CA SER A 137 -8.54 11.06 -14.24
C SER A 137 -7.19 11.76 -14.41
N PRO A 138 -6.90 12.82 -13.63
CA PRO A 138 -5.63 13.51 -13.71
C PRO A 138 -4.47 12.63 -13.26
N ALA A 139 -4.65 11.77 -12.24
CA ALA A 139 -3.60 10.85 -11.80
C ALA A 139 -3.27 9.83 -12.90
N LEU A 140 -4.27 9.33 -13.62
CA LEU A 140 -4.06 8.38 -14.70
C LEU A 140 -3.30 9.00 -15.88
N LEU A 141 -3.64 10.23 -16.27
CA LEU A 141 -2.92 10.96 -17.31
C LEU A 141 -1.44 11.14 -16.94
N LEU A 142 -1.16 11.50 -15.68
CA LEU A 142 0.22 11.61 -15.17
C LEU A 142 0.94 10.25 -15.15
N ALA A 143 0.26 9.19 -14.72
CA ALA A 143 0.83 7.84 -14.70
C ALA A 143 1.22 7.37 -16.11
N ARG A 144 0.35 7.57 -17.10
CA ARG A 144 0.64 7.24 -18.50
C ARG A 144 1.80 8.06 -19.06
N ALA A 145 1.86 9.36 -18.78
CA ALA A 145 2.97 10.20 -19.21
C ALA A 145 4.32 9.72 -18.64
N ARG A 146 4.35 9.28 -17.37
CA ARG A 146 5.55 8.71 -16.74
C ARG A 146 5.97 7.39 -17.40
N LEU A 147 5.02 6.50 -17.69
CA LEU A 147 5.29 5.23 -18.38
C LEU A 147 5.82 5.45 -19.81
N ALA A 148 5.20 6.36 -20.56
CA ALA A 148 5.65 6.70 -21.92
C ALA A 148 7.08 7.28 -21.93
N ARG A 149 7.40 8.13 -20.95
CA ARG A 149 8.76 8.65 -20.78
C ARG A 149 9.76 7.55 -20.46
N ALA A 150 9.40 6.61 -19.59
CA ALA A 150 10.25 5.47 -19.28
C ALA A 150 10.52 4.64 -20.55
N GLN A 151 9.49 4.38 -21.36
CA GLN A 151 9.64 3.65 -22.64
C GLN A 151 10.67 4.29 -23.57
N GLY A 152 10.57 5.61 -23.77
CA GLY A 152 11.51 6.34 -24.61
C GLY A 152 12.95 6.25 -24.10
N GLN A 153 13.15 6.28 -22.78
CA GLN A 153 14.49 6.14 -22.18
C GLN A 153 15.10 4.76 -22.41
N TRP A 154 14.32 3.69 -22.31
CA TRP A 154 14.78 2.33 -22.60
C TRP A 154 15.12 2.14 -24.08
N ALA A 155 14.27 2.62 -24.98
CA ALA A 155 14.52 2.53 -26.42
C ALA A 155 15.84 3.21 -26.84
N HIS A 156 16.18 4.34 -26.20
CA HIS A 156 17.47 5.01 -26.43
C HIS A 156 18.65 4.32 -25.74
N ALA A 157 18.43 3.62 -24.63
CA ALA A 157 19.50 2.90 -23.92
C ALA A 157 19.97 1.65 -24.68
N ASP A 158 19.08 0.99 -25.42
CA ASP A 158 19.40 -0.19 -26.25
C ASP A 158 20.06 0.16 -27.59
N GLU A 159 20.14 1.44 -27.96
CA GLU A 159 20.71 1.93 -29.23
C GLU A 159 22.20 2.32 -29.13
N HIS A 160 22.84 2.08 -27.97
CA HIS A 160 24.23 2.41 -27.66
C HIS A 160 25.06 1.17 -27.29
#